data_AF-A0A0R2RUK2-F1
#
_entry.id   AF-A0A0R2RUK2-F1
#
_cell.length_a   1.000
_cell.length_b   1.000
_cell.length_c   1.000
_cell.angle_alpha   90.00
_cell.angle_beta   90.00
_cell.angle_gamma   90.00
#
_symmetry.space_group_name_H-M   'P 1'
#
loop_
_entity.id
_entity.type
_entity.pdbx_description
1 polymer ?
#
loop_
_entity_poly.entity_id
_entity_poly.type
_entity_poly.pdbx_seq_one_letter_code
_entity_poly.pdbx_strand_id
1 'polypeptide(L)'
;MKKFWLLFIIFFLIISTSIIKNSTKKIEDETFFVEENLRVLNLNYNDVLLEHNYLSSSERLLEYQSLYFDNELNQKNIKEIKMLIKKDNKILIKDLEITK
;
A
#
# COMPACT_ATOMS: atom_id res chain seq x y z
N MET A 1 58.75 -15.58 -15.35
CA MET A 1 57.93 -14.49 -14.75
C MET A 1 56.63 -14.23 -15.54
N LYS A 2 56.66 -13.75 -16.81
CA LYS A 2 55.44 -13.36 -17.55
C LYS A 2 54.41 -14.49 -17.78
N LYS A 3 54.84 -15.72 -18.05
CA LYS A 3 53.94 -16.89 -18.23
C LYS A 3 53.22 -17.30 -16.94
N PHE A 4 53.92 -17.23 -15.80
CA PHE A 4 53.34 -17.53 -14.48
C PHE A 4 52.32 -16.46 -14.08
N TRP A 5 52.63 -15.19 -14.35
CA TRP A 5 51.69 -14.09 -14.15
C TRP A 5 50.41 -14.28 -14.97
N LEU A 6 50.53 -14.70 -16.23
CA LEU A 6 49.39 -14.94 -17.11
C LEU A 6 48.50 -16.07 -16.58
N LEU A 7 49.11 -17.16 -16.08
CA LEU A 7 48.40 -18.26 -15.42
C LEU A 7 47.66 -17.78 -14.15
N PHE A 8 48.31 -16.94 -13.34
CA PHE A 8 47.72 -16.37 -12.13
C PHE A 8 46.51 -15.49 -12.46
N ILE A 9 46.59 -14.65 -13.50
CA ILE A 9 45.45 -13.84 -13.96
C ILE A 9 44.29 -14.74 -14.39
N ILE A 10 44.55 -15.79 -15.18
CA ILE A 10 43.51 -16.71 -15.65
C ILE A 10 42.84 -17.39 -14.46
N PHE A 11 43.63 -17.87 -13.50
CA PHE A 11 43.11 -18.51 -12.30
C PHE A 11 42.27 -17.54 -11.45
N PHE A 12 42.74 -16.32 -11.26
CA PHE A 12 42.00 -15.28 -10.55
C PHE A 12 40.68 -14.92 -11.25
N LEU A 13 40.68 -14.83 -12.58
CA LEU A 13 39.46 -14.61 -13.37
C LEU A 13 38.45 -15.73 -13.20
N ILE A 14 38.88 -17.00 -13.18
CA ILE A 14 37.99 -18.15 -12.97
C ILE A 14 37.34 -18.09 -11.59
N ILE A 15 38.11 -17.80 -10.55
CA ILE A 15 37.58 -17.68 -9.18
C ILE A 15 36.62 -16.48 -9.08
N SER A 16 37.04 -15.32 -9.57
CA SER A 16 36.24 -14.09 -9.51
C SER A 16 34.90 -14.26 -10.23
N THR A 17 34.90 -14.84 -11.43
CA THR A 17 33.67 -15.10 -12.19
C THR A 17 32.76 -16.11 -11.50
N SER A 18 33.31 -17.14 -10.84
CA SER A 18 32.51 -18.09 -10.06
C SER A 18 31.88 -17.44 -8.82
N ILE A 19 32.61 -16.58 -8.11
CA ILE A 19 32.09 -15.84 -6.94
C ILE A 19 30.96 -14.90 -7.39
N ILE A 20 31.20 -14.12 -8.46
CA ILE A 20 30.20 -13.20 -9.01
C ILE A 20 28.96 -13.98 -9.45
N LYS A 21 29.11 -15.08 -10.21
CA LYS A 21 27.99 -15.90 -10.68
C LYS A 21 27.15 -16.44 -9.52
N ASN A 22 27.78 -16.94 -8.46
CA ASN A 22 27.06 -17.48 -7.30
C ASN A 22 26.34 -16.37 -6.52
N SER A 23 26.99 -15.21 -6.35
CA SER A 23 26.39 -14.04 -5.69
C SER A 23 25.19 -13.51 -6.49
N THR A 24 25.34 -13.34 -7.80
CA THR A 24 24.26 -12.88 -8.68
C THR A 24 23.07 -13.84 -8.63
N LYS A 25 23.30 -15.16 -8.70
CA LYS A 25 22.21 -16.13 -8.60
C LYS A 25 21.46 -16.03 -7.28
N LYS A 26 22.16 -15.87 -6.16
CA LYS A 26 21.52 -15.69 -4.85
C LYS A 26 20.64 -14.44 -4.81
N ILE A 27 21.12 -13.32 -5.34
CA ILE A 27 20.37 -12.06 -5.40
C ILE A 27 19.15 -12.20 -6.31
N GLU A 28 19.28 -12.90 -7.44
CA GLU A 28 18.16 -13.18 -8.35
C GLU A 28 17.08 -14.02 -7.68
N ASP A 29 17.46 -15.09 -6.98
CA ASP A 29 16.54 -15.95 -6.23
C ASP A 29 15.83 -15.16 -5.11
N GLU A 30 16.55 -14.32 -4.37
CA GLU A 30 15.98 -13.46 -3.32
C GLU A 30 15.02 -12.40 -3.90
N THR A 31 15.40 -11.78 -5.01
CA THR A 31 14.55 -10.81 -5.73
C THR A 31 13.26 -11.47 -6.19
N PHE A 32 13.36 -12.64 -6.83
CA PHE A 32 12.21 -13.40 -7.30
C PHE A 32 11.26 -13.75 -6.15
N PHE A 33 11.80 -14.20 -5.01
CA PHE A 33 10.98 -14.51 -3.85
C PHE A 33 10.26 -13.27 -3.30
N VAL A 34 10.95 -12.13 -3.20
CA VAL A 34 10.35 -10.88 -2.72
C VAL A 34 9.27 -10.39 -3.68
N GLU A 35 9.53 -10.40 -4.99
CA GLU A 35 8.56 -10.01 -6.01
C GLU A 35 7.30 -10.87 -5.96
N GLU A 36 7.44 -12.18 -5.80
CA GLU A 36 6.28 -13.07 -5.76
C GLU A 36 5.47 -12.89 -4.47
N ASN A 37 6.13 -12.69 -3.32
CA ASN A 37 5.42 -12.35 -2.09
C ASN A 37 4.67 -11.01 -2.21
N LEU A 38 5.28 -9.99 -2.83
CA LEU A 38 4.61 -8.71 -3.07
C LEU A 38 3.43 -8.86 -4.03
N ARG A 39 3.54 -9.71 -5.05
CA ARG A 39 2.44 -10.02 -5.96
C ARG A 39 1.24 -10.62 -5.21
N VAL A 40 1.49 -11.64 -4.38
CA VAL A 40 0.44 -12.28 -3.57
C VAL A 40 -0.17 -11.27 -2.58
N LEU A 41 0.66 -10.48 -1.91
CA LEU A 41 0.19 -9.46 -0.98
C LEU A 41 -0.69 -8.42 -1.67
N ASN A 42 -0.30 -7.96 -2.86
CA ASN A 42 -1.06 -6.97 -3.63
C ASN A 42 -2.41 -7.53 -4.10
N LEU A 43 -2.47 -8.81 -4.50
CA LEU A 43 -3.73 -9.46 -4.84
C LEU A 43 -4.69 -9.48 -3.64
N ASN A 44 -4.23 -9.97 -2.48
CA ASN A 44 -5.03 -9.99 -1.26
C ASN A 44 -5.46 -8.59 -0.80
N TYR A 45 -4.57 -7.61 -0.91
CA TYR A 45 -4.89 -6.22 -0.59
C TYR A 45 -6.00 -5.67 -1.49
N ASN A 46 -5.93 -5.92 -2.79
CA ASN A 46 -6.95 -5.44 -3.73
C ASN A 46 -8.31 -6.11 -3.49
N ASP A 47 -8.33 -7.39 -3.13
CA ASP A 47 -9.56 -8.10 -2.77
C ASP A 47 -10.21 -7.50 -1.52
N VAL A 48 -9.42 -7.28 -0.46
CA VAL A 48 -9.91 -6.63 0.78
C VAL A 48 -10.33 -5.18 0.51
N LEU A 49 -9.61 -4.45 -0.33
CA LEU A 49 -9.97 -3.08 -0.70
C LEU A 49 -11.28 -3.04 -1.48
N LEU A 50 -11.51 -4.00 -2.38
CA LEU A 50 -12.75 -4.12 -3.12
C LEU A 50 -13.93 -4.40 -2.18
N GLU A 51 -13.77 -5.35 -1.28
CA GLU A 51 -14.77 -5.67 -0.26
C GLU A 51 -15.05 -4.45 0.62
N HIS A 52 -14.01 -3.80 1.14
CA HIS A 52 -14.13 -2.58 1.93
C HIS A 52 -14.92 -1.50 1.17
N ASN A 53 -14.52 -1.17 -0.06
CA ASN A 53 -15.17 -0.12 -0.85
C ASN A 53 -16.64 -0.43 -1.15
N TYR A 54 -16.96 -1.71 -1.35
CA TYR A 54 -18.33 -2.14 -1.56
C TYR A 54 -19.16 -2.01 -0.27
N LEU A 55 -18.69 -2.58 0.84
CA LEU A 55 -19.38 -2.56 2.13
C LEU A 55 -19.50 -1.15 2.73
N SER A 56 -18.51 -0.28 2.46
CA SER A 56 -18.49 1.12 2.90
C SER A 56 -19.20 2.07 1.94
N SER A 57 -19.77 1.57 0.84
CA SER A 57 -20.53 2.41 -0.09
C SER A 57 -21.79 2.95 0.58
N SER A 58 -22.18 4.19 0.26
CA SER A 58 -23.37 4.81 0.86
C SER A 58 -24.64 3.98 0.68
N GLU A 59 -24.78 3.31 -0.46
CA GLU A 59 -25.91 2.42 -0.74
C GLU A 59 -25.94 1.22 0.20
N ARG A 60 -24.82 0.50 0.33
CA ARG A 60 -24.72 -0.65 1.25
C ARG A 60 -24.86 -0.24 2.70
N LEU A 61 -24.31 0.90 3.09
CA LEU A 61 -24.46 1.43 4.45
C LEU A 61 -25.92 1.77 4.79
N LEU A 62 -26.69 2.32 3.84
CA LEU A 62 -28.12 2.57 4.03
C LEU A 62 -28.92 1.26 4.11
N GLU A 63 -28.58 0.28 3.27
CA GLU A 63 -29.19 -1.05 3.33
C GLU A 63 -28.93 -1.71 4.69
N TYR A 64 -27.68 -1.73 5.17
CA TYR A 64 -27.35 -2.29 6.48
C TYR A 64 -27.99 -1.52 7.64
N GLN A 65 -28.12 -0.20 7.51
CA GLN A 65 -28.87 0.58 8.48
C GLN A 65 -30.32 0.06 8.58
N SER A 66 -30.99 -0.14 7.45
CA SER A 66 -32.38 -0.60 7.44
C SER A 66 -32.55 -2.02 7.97
N LEU A 67 -31.55 -2.89 7.77
CA LEU A 67 -31.59 -4.29 8.17
C LEU A 67 -31.25 -4.52 9.65
N TYR A 68 -30.38 -3.70 10.22
CA TYR A 68 -29.78 -3.98 11.53
C TYR A 68 -30.04 -2.92 12.61
N PHE A 69 -30.56 -1.73 12.26
CA PHE A 69 -30.81 -0.67 13.22
C PHE A 69 -32.29 -0.32 13.28
N ASP A 70 -32.86 -0.35 14.49
CA ASP A 70 -34.28 -0.05 14.73
C ASP A 70 -34.64 1.43 14.50
N ASN A 71 -33.64 2.32 14.54
CA ASN A 71 -33.84 3.76 14.39
C ASN A 71 -33.63 4.19 12.94
N GLU A 72 -34.65 4.77 12.31
CA GLU A 72 -34.54 5.41 10.99
C GLU A 72 -33.58 6.59 11.04
N LEU A 73 -32.55 6.59 10.19
CA LEU A 73 -31.66 7.74 10.04
C LEU A 73 -32.35 8.82 9.21
N ASN A 74 -32.41 10.03 9.75
CA ASN A 74 -32.86 11.20 9.01
C ASN A 74 -31.71 11.76 8.18
N GLN A 75 -31.82 11.67 6.84
CA GLN A 75 -30.84 12.25 5.93
C GLN A 75 -30.77 13.77 6.13
N LYS A 76 -29.56 14.29 6.44
CA LYS A 76 -29.31 15.73 6.52
C LYS A 76 -28.55 16.23 5.30
N ASN A 77 -28.91 17.42 4.83
CA ASN A 77 -28.17 18.05 3.76
C ASN A 77 -26.77 18.41 4.26
N ILE A 78 -25.73 18.17 3.46
CA ILE A 78 -24.35 18.50 3.84
C ILE A 78 -24.17 20.00 4.12
N LYS A 79 -24.99 20.85 3.50
CA LYS A 79 -25.04 22.31 3.76
C LYS A 79 -25.52 22.65 5.18
N GLU A 80 -26.18 21.73 5.88
CA GLU A 80 -26.58 21.92 7.28
C GLU A 80 -25.42 21.65 8.26
N ILE A 81 -24.32 21.05 7.80
CA ILE A 81 -23.16 20.75 8.64
C ILE A 81 -22.34 22.03 8.83
N LYS A 82 -22.04 22.35 10.09
CA LYS A 82 -21.22 23.50 10.49
C LYS A 82 -19.92 23.04 11.14
N MET A 83 -18.82 23.70 10.82
CA MET A 83 -17.54 23.53 11.50
C MET A 83 -17.50 24.36 12.78
N LEU A 84 -17.04 23.73 13.85
CA LEU A 84 -16.72 24.37 15.12
C LEU A 84 -15.20 24.49 15.24
N ILE A 85 -14.67 25.70 15.14
CA ILE A 85 -13.25 26.01 15.20
C ILE A 85 -12.94 26.66 16.56
N LYS A 86 -12.08 26.03 17.37
CA LYS A 86 -11.61 26.60 18.63
C LYS A 86 -10.27 27.32 18.41
N LYS A 87 -10.21 28.63 18.68
CA LYS A 87 -8.98 29.43 18.58
C LYS A 87 -8.93 30.45 19.72
N ASP A 88 -7.81 30.51 20.43
CA ASP A 88 -7.55 31.49 21.51
C ASP A 88 -8.70 31.61 22.53
N ASN A 89 -9.14 30.46 23.08
CA ASN A 89 -10.30 30.34 23.98
C ASN A 89 -11.66 30.82 23.43
N LYS A 90 -11.77 31.13 22.13
CA LYS A 90 -13.03 31.45 21.44
C LYS A 90 -13.47 30.29 20.57
N ILE A 91 -14.79 30.14 20.45
CA ILE A 91 -15.43 29.18 19.55
C ILE A 91 -16.01 29.96 18.37
N LEU A 92 -15.61 29.59 17.16
CA LEU A 92 -16.11 30.11 15.90
C LEU A 92 -16.91 29.01 15.21
N ILE A 93 -18.14 29.33 14.80
CA ILE A 93 -18.98 28.42 14.01
C ILE A 93 -19.00 28.95 12.58
N LYS A 94 -18.67 28.10 11.61
CA LYS A 94 -18.68 28.42 10.17
C LYS A 94 -19.40 27.33 9.39
N ASP A 95 -20.00 27.66 8.26
CA ASP A 95 -20.58 26.65 7.38
C ASP A 95 -19.45 25.83 6.73
N LEU A 96 -19.74 24.55 6.45
CA LEU A 96 -18.79 23.66 5.79
C LEU A 96 -18.71 24.00 4.30
N GLU A 97 -17.62 24.66 3.88
CA GLU A 97 -17.31 24.92 2.48
C GLU A 97 -16.62 23.70 1.87
N ILE A 98 -17.31 22.94 1.03
CA ILE A 98 -16.73 21.81 0.30
C ILE A 98 -16.28 22.33 -1.06
N THR A 99 -14.96 22.43 -1.24
CA THR A 99 -14.36 22.69 -2.54
C THR A 99 -14.44 21.42 -3.38
N LYS A 100 -14.93 21.55 -4.61
CA LYS A 100 -15.14 20.44 -5.54
C LYS A 100 -13.83 20.05 -6.23
#